data_AF-A0A6V7L410-F1
#
_entry.id   AF-A0A6V7L410-F1
#
_cell.length_a   1.000
_cell.length_b   1.000
_cell.length_c   1.000
_cell.angle_alpha   90.00
_cell.angle_beta   90.00
_cell.angle_gamma   90.00
#
_symmetry.space_group_name_H-M   'P 1'
#
loop_
_entity.id
_entity.type
_entity.pdbx_description
1 polymer ?
#
loop_
_entity_poly.entity_id
_entity_poly.type
_entity_poly.pdbx_seq_one_letter_code
_entity_poly.pdbx_strand_id
1 'polypeptide(L)'
;YGRVNYVLAKRLDLLMDVQRLQESLDVKGDVAYTCETAGYFYVDQIETRFQRFEERISQRSAGDDQPPASIVDDEFPFHKFFDNAPQPLFKKHDFREDLEVARSCFRYIERIFTQLEEFRAFELLRSGLDRSKYLLVKEAKVIAMTCTHAALKRRELVDMGFKYDNILMEESAQILEIETFIPLLLQNPQ
;
A
#
# COMPACT_ATOMS: atom_id res chain seq x y z
N TYR A 1 -14.35 14.14 -2.85
CA TYR A 1 -14.38 13.58 -4.22
C TYR A 1 -12.99 13.32 -4.80
N GLY A 2 -12.07 14.30 -4.86
CA GLY A 2 -10.73 14.10 -5.45
C GLY A 2 -9.95 12.90 -4.89
N ARG A 3 -9.92 12.70 -3.56
CA ARG A 3 -9.26 11.55 -2.93
C ARG A 3 -9.90 10.20 -3.29
N VAL A 4 -11.23 10.14 -3.37
CA VAL A 4 -11.94 8.92 -3.83
C VAL A 4 -11.56 8.60 -5.27
N ASN A 5 -11.55 9.60 -6.15
CA ASN A 5 -11.18 9.40 -7.56
C ASN A 5 -9.72 8.95 -7.69
N TYR A 6 -8.81 9.51 -6.89
CA TYR A 6 -7.43 9.08 -6.83
C TYR A 6 -7.32 7.60 -6.44
N VAL A 7 -8.01 7.17 -5.37
CA VAL A 7 -8.02 5.77 -4.94
C VAL A 7 -8.56 4.84 -6.03
N LEU A 8 -9.66 5.21 -6.68
CA LEU A 8 -10.26 4.41 -7.74
C LEU A 8 -9.34 4.28 -8.97
N ALA A 9 -8.70 5.37 -9.39
CA ALA A 9 -7.74 5.35 -10.49
C ALA A 9 -6.49 4.54 -10.12
N LYS A 10 -5.91 4.81 -8.93
CA LYS A 10 -4.71 4.12 -8.47
C LYS A 10 -4.94 2.62 -8.30
N ARG A 11 -6.13 2.20 -7.86
CA ARG A 11 -6.53 0.79 -7.81
C ARG A 11 -6.42 0.14 -9.19
N LEU A 12 -6.91 0.79 -10.24
CA LEU A 12 -6.82 0.24 -11.60
C LEU A 12 -5.36 0.10 -12.04
N ASP A 13 -4.52 1.11 -11.79
CA ASP A 13 -3.08 1.03 -12.11
C ASP A 13 -2.40 -0.15 -11.38
N LEU A 14 -2.70 -0.34 -10.10
CA LEU A 14 -2.13 -1.44 -9.32
C LEU A 14 -2.61 -2.80 -9.81
N LEU A 15 -3.89 -2.94 -10.21
CA LEU A 15 -4.41 -4.17 -10.80
C LEU A 15 -3.75 -4.48 -12.15
N MET A 16 -3.39 -3.46 -12.93
CA MET A 16 -2.58 -3.64 -14.14
C MET A 16 -1.16 -4.12 -13.81
N ASP A 17 -0.54 -3.63 -12.73
CA ASP A 17 0.74 -4.15 -12.26
C ASP A 17 0.63 -5.63 -11.83
N VAL A 18 -0.47 -6.03 -11.18
CA VAL A 18 -0.73 -7.45 -10.83
C VAL A 18 -0.87 -8.30 -12.09
N GLN A 19 -1.58 -7.82 -13.12
CA GLN A 19 -1.67 -8.51 -14.39
C GLN A 19 -0.29 -8.67 -15.05
N ARG A 20 0.53 -7.61 -15.10
CA ARG A 20 1.91 -7.68 -15.60
C ARG A 20 2.73 -8.70 -14.81
N LEU A 21 2.56 -8.76 -13.50
CA LEU A 21 3.25 -9.73 -12.65
C LEU A 21 2.82 -11.17 -12.96
N GLN A 22 1.52 -11.42 -13.15
CA GLN A 22 1.00 -12.72 -13.60
C GLN A 22 1.63 -13.15 -14.93
N GLU A 23 1.60 -12.26 -15.94
CA GLU A 23 2.19 -12.51 -17.26
C GLU A 23 3.70 -12.76 -17.18
N SER A 24 4.41 -12.01 -16.34
CA SER A 24 5.86 -12.19 -16.12
C SER A 24 6.22 -13.54 -15.51
N LEU A 25 5.29 -14.15 -14.76
CA LEU A 25 5.46 -15.44 -14.09
C LEU A 25 4.93 -16.62 -14.93
N ASP A 26 4.41 -16.36 -16.14
CA ASP A 26 3.78 -17.34 -17.03
C ASP A 26 2.64 -18.13 -16.34
N VAL A 27 1.92 -17.47 -15.43
CA VAL A 27 0.77 -18.05 -14.74
C VAL A 27 -0.45 -17.92 -15.65
N LYS A 28 -1.02 -19.05 -16.07
CA LYS A 28 -2.21 -19.07 -16.93
C LYS A 28 -3.45 -18.68 -16.12
N GLY A 29 -4.20 -17.70 -16.62
CA GLY A 29 -5.50 -17.31 -16.07
C GLY A 29 -6.08 -16.11 -16.82
N ASP A 30 -7.30 -16.27 -17.36
CA ASP A 30 -8.09 -15.16 -17.93
C ASP A 30 -8.79 -14.39 -16.81
N VAL A 31 -8.02 -13.71 -15.95
CA VAL A 31 -8.60 -13.05 -14.78
C VAL A 31 -8.37 -11.56 -14.84
N ALA A 32 -9.46 -10.81 -15.04
CA ALA A 32 -9.50 -9.42 -14.61
C ALA A 32 -9.44 -9.41 -13.08
N TYR A 33 -8.27 -9.07 -12.51
CA TYR A 33 -8.09 -9.07 -11.07
C TYR A 33 -9.01 -8.07 -10.38
N THR A 34 -9.51 -8.48 -9.22
CA THR A 34 -10.12 -7.67 -8.17
C THR A 34 -9.13 -7.52 -7.02
N CYS A 35 -9.38 -6.62 -6.07
CA CYS A 35 -8.51 -6.51 -4.88
C CYS A 35 -8.43 -7.86 -4.14
N GLU A 36 -9.56 -8.57 -4.04
CA GLU A 36 -9.64 -9.87 -3.37
C GLU A 36 -8.86 -10.97 -4.11
N THR A 37 -9.04 -11.09 -5.42
CA THR A 37 -8.33 -12.13 -6.21
C THR A 37 -6.83 -11.83 -6.34
N ALA A 38 -6.44 -10.55 -6.33
CA ALA A 38 -5.05 -10.15 -6.21
C ALA A 38 -4.43 -10.62 -4.88
N GLY A 39 -5.18 -10.55 -3.77
CA GLY A 39 -4.76 -11.09 -2.48
C GLY A 39 -4.50 -12.60 -2.51
N TYR A 40 -5.36 -13.39 -3.17
CA TYR A 40 -5.12 -14.82 -3.36
C TYR A 40 -3.88 -15.10 -4.22
N PHE A 41 -3.70 -14.34 -5.30
CA PHE A 41 -2.52 -14.46 -6.15
C PHE A 41 -1.22 -14.12 -5.42
N TYR A 42 -1.25 -13.14 -4.52
CA TYR A 42 -0.09 -12.79 -3.69
C TYR A 42 0.36 -13.98 -2.84
N VAL A 43 -0.54 -14.60 -2.08
CA VAL A 43 -0.21 -15.72 -1.20
C VAL A 43 0.22 -16.96 -2.01
N ASP A 44 -0.57 -17.34 -3.02
CA ASP A 44 -0.35 -18.58 -3.77
C ASP A 44 0.89 -18.51 -4.69
N GLN A 45 1.12 -17.38 -5.34
CA GLN A 45 2.18 -17.24 -6.35
C GLN A 45 3.37 -16.43 -5.85
N ILE A 46 3.15 -15.27 -5.23
CA ILE A 46 4.23 -14.32 -4.95
C ILE A 46 5.00 -14.72 -3.69
N GLU A 47 4.31 -14.86 -2.56
CA GLU A 47 4.93 -15.27 -1.29
C GLU A 47 5.59 -16.65 -1.43
N THR A 48 4.87 -17.62 -2.01
CA THR A 48 5.40 -18.98 -2.22
C THR A 48 6.68 -18.98 -3.05
N ARG A 49 6.79 -18.15 -4.10
CA ARG A 49 8.01 -18.06 -4.91
C ARG A 49 9.15 -17.37 -4.18
N PHE A 50 8.86 -16.33 -3.42
CA PHE A 50 9.88 -15.62 -2.65
C PHE A 50 10.42 -16.48 -1.49
N GLN A 51 9.56 -17.21 -0.78
CA GLN A 51 9.97 -18.18 0.24
C GLN A 51 10.88 -19.26 -0.35
N ARG A 52 10.52 -19.84 -1.50
CA ARG A 52 11.39 -20.80 -2.21
C ARG A 52 12.73 -20.21 -2.61
N PHE A 53 12.74 -18.93 -3.02
CA PHE A 53 13.99 -18.21 -3.28
C PHE A 53 14.83 -18.11 -2.01
N GLU A 54 14.28 -17.64 -0.89
CA GLU A 54 15.02 -17.51 0.38
C GLU A 54 15.55 -18.86 0.90
N GLU A 55 14.76 -19.93 0.77
CA GLU A 55 15.19 -21.29 1.10
C GLU A 55 16.37 -21.73 0.23
N ARG A 56 16.31 -21.52 -1.09
CA ARG A 56 17.40 -21.88 -2.02
C ARG A 56 18.66 -21.05 -1.78
N ILE A 57 18.50 -19.76 -1.50
CA ILE A 57 19.62 -18.89 -1.10
C ILE A 57 20.27 -19.44 0.17
N SER A 58 19.48 -19.72 1.21
CA SER A 58 19.97 -20.22 2.50
C SER A 58 20.71 -21.56 2.37
N GLN A 59 20.21 -22.46 1.51
CA GLN A 59 20.84 -23.75 1.24
C GLN A 59 22.16 -23.61 0.47
N ARG A 60 22.23 -22.72 -0.53
CA ARG A 60 23.43 -22.53 -1.35
C ARG A 60 24.49 -21.64 -0.71
N SER A 61 24.11 -20.81 0.25
CA SER A 61 25.06 -20.05 1.08
C SER A 61 25.52 -20.81 2.33
N ALA A 62 25.01 -22.02 2.58
CA ALA A 62 25.34 -22.79 3.77
C ALA A 62 26.80 -23.28 3.73
N GLY A 63 27.62 -22.77 4.65
CA GLY A 63 29.01 -23.21 4.84
C GLY A 63 30.06 -22.43 4.06
N ASP A 64 29.69 -21.33 3.39
CA ASP A 64 30.62 -20.43 2.71
C ASP A 64 30.56 -19.03 3.34
N ASP A 65 31.72 -18.48 3.74
CA ASP A 65 31.80 -17.13 4.31
C ASP A 65 31.55 -16.06 3.24
N GLN A 66 31.78 -16.39 1.96
CA GLN A 66 31.52 -15.52 0.80
C GLN A 66 30.89 -16.31 -0.36
N PRO A 67 29.58 -16.57 -0.31
CA PRO A 67 28.89 -17.24 -1.40
C PRO A 67 28.95 -16.41 -2.70
N PRO A 68 28.96 -17.07 -3.87
CA PRO A 68 28.97 -16.39 -5.16
C PRO A 68 27.78 -15.42 -5.32
N ALA A 69 28.07 -14.17 -5.66
CA ALA A 69 27.04 -13.13 -5.85
C ALA A 69 26.05 -13.47 -6.99
N SER A 70 26.46 -14.28 -7.96
CA SER A 70 25.59 -14.70 -9.07
C SER A 70 24.38 -15.53 -8.63
N ILE A 71 24.46 -16.22 -7.48
CA ILE A 71 23.37 -17.10 -7.00
C ILE A 71 22.08 -16.32 -6.80
N VAL A 72 22.17 -15.05 -6.35
CA VAL A 72 21.01 -14.20 -6.14
C VAL A 72 20.30 -13.93 -7.46
N ASP A 73 21.05 -13.53 -8.48
CA ASP A 73 20.52 -13.30 -9.83
C ASP A 73 19.93 -14.57 -10.43
N ASP A 74 20.64 -15.71 -10.33
CA ASP A 74 20.20 -16.97 -10.94
C ASP A 74 18.89 -17.51 -10.33
N GLU A 75 18.67 -17.28 -9.03
CA GLU A 75 17.51 -17.80 -8.31
C GLU A 75 16.32 -16.82 -8.22
N PHE A 76 16.53 -15.54 -8.54
CA PHE A 76 15.51 -14.50 -8.36
C PHE A 76 14.29 -14.72 -9.28
N PRO A 77 13.06 -14.83 -8.72
CA PRO A 77 11.90 -15.29 -9.48
C PRO A 77 11.18 -14.20 -10.28
N PHE A 78 11.54 -12.92 -10.11
CA PHE A 78 10.74 -11.80 -10.63
C PHE A 78 11.44 -10.97 -11.72
N HIS A 79 12.48 -11.49 -12.37
CA HIS A 79 13.26 -10.77 -13.40
C HIS A 79 12.41 -10.06 -14.43
N LYS A 80 11.55 -10.81 -15.13
CA LYS A 80 10.70 -10.29 -16.21
C LYS A 80 9.77 -9.15 -15.77
N PHE A 81 9.36 -9.14 -14.50
CA PHE A 81 8.53 -8.06 -13.97
C PHE A 81 9.29 -6.74 -13.85
N PHE A 82 10.60 -6.81 -13.59
CA PHE A 82 11.51 -5.69 -13.41
C PHE A 82 12.31 -5.33 -14.68
N ASP A 83 11.95 -5.86 -15.85
CA ASP A 83 12.59 -5.50 -17.13
C ASP A 83 12.48 -4.00 -17.45
N ASN A 84 11.48 -3.32 -16.88
CA ASN A 84 11.27 -1.87 -16.99
C ASN A 84 12.06 -1.03 -15.97
N ALA A 85 12.81 -1.65 -15.06
CA ALA A 85 13.70 -0.97 -14.11
C ALA A 85 15.09 -0.71 -14.73
N PRO A 86 15.92 0.17 -14.14
CA PRO A 86 17.31 0.36 -14.58
C PRO A 86 18.09 -0.96 -14.57
N GLN A 87 18.73 -1.30 -15.69
CA GLN A 87 19.49 -2.53 -15.87
C GLN A 87 21.01 -2.30 -15.74
N PRO A 88 21.79 -3.28 -15.26
CA PRO A 88 21.35 -4.59 -14.75
C PRO A 88 20.72 -4.50 -13.36
N LEU A 89 19.73 -5.35 -13.07
CA LEU A 89 19.08 -5.39 -11.76
C LEU A 89 20.06 -5.78 -10.64
N PHE A 90 20.90 -6.78 -10.88
CA PHE A 90 21.94 -7.26 -9.95
C PHE A 90 23.33 -7.01 -10.51
N LYS A 91 24.26 -6.60 -9.64
CA LYS A 91 25.63 -6.27 -10.06
C LYS A 91 26.56 -7.48 -10.09
N LYS A 92 26.20 -8.56 -9.38
CA LYS A 92 26.99 -9.79 -9.25
C LYS A 92 28.38 -9.58 -8.66
N HIS A 93 28.54 -8.53 -7.84
CA HIS A 93 29.80 -8.20 -7.18
C HIS A 93 29.82 -8.63 -5.72
N ASP A 94 28.74 -8.37 -4.99
CA ASP A 94 28.62 -8.68 -3.56
C ASP A 94 27.29 -9.37 -3.29
N PHE A 95 27.34 -10.55 -2.68
CA PHE A 95 26.16 -11.35 -2.40
C PHE A 95 25.19 -10.64 -1.45
N ARG A 96 25.69 -9.91 -0.44
CA ARG A 96 24.83 -9.23 0.54
C ARG A 96 24.14 -8.02 -0.10
N GLU A 97 24.86 -7.27 -0.94
CA GLU A 97 24.29 -6.17 -1.71
C GLU A 97 23.19 -6.68 -2.66
N ASP A 98 23.47 -7.70 -3.45
CA ASP A 98 22.48 -8.26 -4.39
C ASP A 98 21.28 -8.88 -3.64
N LEU A 99 21.50 -9.54 -2.49
CA LEU A 99 20.39 -10.07 -1.67
C LEU A 99 19.49 -8.96 -1.11
N GLU A 100 20.08 -7.81 -0.72
CA GLU A 100 19.28 -6.66 -0.27
C GLU A 100 18.52 -6.00 -1.43
N VAL A 101 19.07 -6.02 -2.64
CA VAL A 101 18.35 -5.61 -3.85
C VAL A 101 17.15 -6.54 -4.10
N ALA A 102 17.34 -7.86 -4.01
CA ALA A 102 16.25 -8.83 -4.18
C ALA A 102 15.13 -8.62 -3.15
N ARG A 103 15.49 -8.41 -1.88
CA ARG A 103 14.54 -8.07 -0.80
C ARG A 103 13.84 -6.73 -1.04
N SER A 104 14.54 -5.73 -1.56
CA SER A 104 13.94 -4.44 -1.93
C SER A 104 12.92 -4.59 -3.05
N CYS A 105 13.22 -5.42 -4.05
CA CYS A 105 12.29 -5.76 -5.12
C CYS A 105 11.04 -6.46 -4.57
N PHE A 106 11.21 -7.40 -3.64
CA PHE A 106 10.07 -8.05 -2.98
C PHE A 106 9.22 -7.06 -2.18
N ARG A 107 9.82 -6.16 -1.39
CA ARG A 107 9.09 -5.09 -0.68
C ARG A 107 8.31 -4.18 -1.61
N TYR A 108 8.83 -3.91 -2.82
CA TYR A 108 8.08 -3.16 -3.83
C TYR A 108 6.82 -3.92 -4.29
N ILE A 109 6.94 -5.23 -4.56
CA ILE A 109 5.81 -6.07 -4.92
C ILE A 109 4.81 -6.16 -3.78
N GLU A 110 5.26 -6.46 -2.56
CA GLU A 110 4.42 -6.51 -1.36
C GLU A 110 3.61 -5.22 -1.19
N ARG A 111 4.22 -4.05 -1.37
CA ARG A 111 3.54 -2.75 -1.30
C ARG A 111 2.39 -2.61 -2.29
N ILE A 112 2.49 -3.18 -3.50
CA ILE A 112 1.39 -3.17 -4.48
C ILE A 112 0.17 -3.89 -3.87
N PHE A 113 0.38 -5.07 -3.29
CA PHE A 113 -0.70 -5.87 -2.70
C PHE A 113 -1.22 -5.28 -1.40
N THR A 114 -0.36 -4.71 -0.54
CA THR A 114 -0.80 -3.98 0.66
C THR A 114 -1.73 -2.82 0.29
N GLN A 115 -1.38 -2.03 -0.72
CA GLN A 115 -2.22 -0.92 -1.19
C GLN A 115 -3.54 -1.43 -1.80
N LEU A 116 -3.52 -2.55 -2.53
CA LEU A 116 -4.75 -3.15 -3.05
C LEU A 116 -5.69 -3.63 -1.95
N GLU A 117 -5.16 -4.17 -0.85
CA GLU A 117 -5.97 -4.57 0.30
C GLU A 117 -6.57 -3.35 1.02
N GLU A 118 -5.81 -2.26 1.19
CA GLU A 118 -6.35 -0.97 1.68
C GLU A 118 -7.49 -0.46 0.78
N PHE A 119 -7.41 -0.73 -0.54
CA PHE A 119 -8.43 -0.30 -1.50
C PHE A 119 -9.62 -1.26 -1.62
N ARG A 120 -9.58 -2.44 -0.98
CA ARG A 120 -10.65 -3.45 -1.07
C ARG A 120 -12.00 -2.91 -0.59
N ALA A 121 -12.01 -2.09 0.45
CA ALA A 121 -13.24 -1.46 0.93
C ALA A 121 -13.91 -0.57 -0.13
N PHE A 122 -13.13 0.10 -0.99
CA PHE A 122 -13.67 0.98 -2.04
C PHE A 122 -14.30 0.22 -3.21
N GLU A 123 -13.87 -1.02 -3.42
CA GLU A 123 -14.50 -1.95 -4.36
C GLU A 123 -15.89 -2.38 -3.87
N LEU A 124 -16.04 -2.64 -2.56
CA LEU A 124 -17.31 -3.04 -1.95
C LEU A 124 -18.31 -1.87 -1.80
N LEU A 125 -17.82 -0.67 -1.49
CA LEU A 125 -18.66 0.51 -1.29
C LEU A 125 -19.15 1.08 -2.63
N ARG A 126 -20.48 1.17 -2.81
CA ARG A 126 -21.10 1.61 -4.06
C ARG A 126 -21.25 3.12 -4.19
N SER A 127 -21.57 3.83 -3.10
CA SER A 127 -21.85 5.27 -3.16
C SER A 127 -20.59 6.10 -2.91
N GLY A 128 -20.48 7.25 -3.60
CA GLY A 128 -19.38 8.20 -3.37
C GLY A 128 -19.38 8.79 -1.95
N LEU A 129 -20.56 8.85 -1.32
CA LEU A 129 -20.72 9.30 0.06
C LEU A 129 -20.11 8.28 1.03
N ASP A 130 -20.42 6.98 0.89
CA ASP A 130 -19.87 5.94 1.76
C ASP A 130 -18.35 5.80 1.59
N ARG A 131 -17.84 5.91 0.36
CA ARG A 131 -16.39 5.96 0.10
C ARG A 131 -15.72 7.15 0.78
N SER A 132 -16.37 8.31 0.78
CA SER A 132 -15.85 9.50 1.45
C SER A 132 -15.88 9.33 2.98
N LYS A 133 -16.92 8.70 3.52
CA LYS A 133 -17.01 8.36 4.96
C LYS A 133 -15.92 7.38 5.37
N TYR A 134 -15.70 6.33 4.58
CA TYR A 134 -14.65 5.36 4.86
C TYR A 134 -13.27 6.00 4.89
N LEU A 135 -12.97 6.88 3.90
CA LEU A 135 -11.73 7.66 3.91
C LEU A 135 -11.56 8.45 5.20
N LEU A 136 -12.61 9.16 5.61
CA LEU A 136 -12.55 10.06 6.75
C LEU A 136 -12.40 9.32 8.09
N VAL A 137 -13.07 8.18 8.24
CA VAL A 137 -13.18 7.47 9.53
C VAL A 137 -12.12 6.38 9.70
N LYS A 138 -11.62 5.79 8.60
CA LYS A 138 -10.73 4.62 8.65
C LYS A 138 -9.35 4.86 8.05
N GLU A 139 -9.26 5.53 6.90
CA GLU A 139 -8.00 5.61 6.15
C GLU A 139 -7.17 6.87 6.42
N ALA A 140 -7.83 8.02 6.57
CA ALA A 140 -7.14 9.30 6.61
C ALA A 140 -6.39 9.48 7.93
N LYS A 141 -5.05 9.50 7.84
CA LYS A 141 -4.15 9.77 8.97
C LYS A 141 -3.99 11.27 9.27
N VAL A 142 -4.18 12.11 8.25
CA VAL A 142 -4.10 13.57 8.36
C VAL A 142 -5.34 14.15 7.70
N ILE A 143 -6.09 14.94 8.46
CA ILE A 143 -7.34 15.57 8.02
C ILE A 143 -7.24 17.06 8.31
N ALA A 144 -7.47 17.85 7.27
CA ALA A 144 -7.45 19.30 7.35
C ALA A 144 -8.85 19.84 7.03
N MET A 145 -9.28 20.82 7.82
CA MET A 145 -10.52 21.57 7.62
C MET A 145 -10.41 22.95 8.28
N THR A 146 -11.18 23.92 7.82
CA THR A 146 -11.27 25.22 8.50
C THR A 146 -12.10 25.11 9.77
N CYS A 147 -11.88 25.99 10.76
CA CYS A 147 -12.69 26.01 11.99
C CYS A 147 -14.18 26.24 11.71
N THR A 148 -14.50 27.07 10.70
CA THR A 148 -15.88 27.27 10.23
C THR A 148 -16.50 25.98 9.70
N HIS A 149 -15.74 25.17 8.97
CA HIS A 149 -16.23 23.89 8.46
C HIS A 149 -16.39 22.86 9.59
N ALA A 150 -15.44 22.81 10.53
CA ALA A 150 -15.54 21.99 11.73
C ALA A 150 -16.82 22.29 12.52
N ALA A 151 -17.15 23.58 12.69
CA ALA A 151 -18.38 24.02 13.35
C ALA A 151 -19.64 23.53 12.63
N LEU A 152 -19.71 23.71 11.30
CA LEU A 152 -20.86 23.30 10.49
C LEU A 152 -21.03 21.78 10.44
N LYS A 153 -19.93 21.02 10.42
CA LYS A 153 -19.93 19.56 10.25
C LYS A 153 -19.84 18.77 11.53
N ARG A 154 -19.73 19.42 12.69
CA ARG A 154 -19.58 18.76 14.00
C ARG A 154 -20.54 17.58 14.20
N ARG A 155 -21.84 17.80 14.01
CA ARG A 155 -22.85 16.75 14.24
C ARG A 155 -22.60 15.55 13.33
N GLU A 156 -22.38 15.80 12.04
CA GLU A 156 -22.11 14.75 11.06
C GLU A 156 -20.83 13.97 11.41
N LEU A 157 -19.75 14.66 11.78
CA LEU A 157 -18.47 14.04 12.16
C LEU A 157 -18.62 13.13 13.38
N VAL A 158 -19.33 13.61 14.41
CA VAL A 158 -19.61 12.84 15.63
C VAL A 158 -20.48 11.61 15.33
N ASP A 159 -21.55 11.79 14.55
CA ASP A 159 -22.48 10.70 14.18
C ASP A 159 -21.78 9.63 13.31
N MET A 160 -20.79 10.03 12.50
CA MET A 160 -19.96 9.11 11.71
C MET A 160 -18.90 8.38 12.55
N GLY A 161 -18.75 8.72 13.83
CA GLY A 161 -17.73 8.14 14.71
C GLY A 161 -16.32 8.60 14.37
N PHE A 162 -16.16 9.86 13.96
CA PHE A 162 -14.86 10.47 13.71
C PHE A 162 -13.98 10.41 14.97
N LYS A 163 -12.69 10.08 14.80
CA LYS A 163 -11.71 9.96 15.88
C LYS A 163 -10.38 10.57 15.46
N TYR A 164 -9.70 11.20 16.41
CA TYR A 164 -8.36 11.73 16.23
C TYR A 164 -7.64 11.84 17.58
N ASP A 165 -6.31 11.75 17.55
CA ASP A 165 -5.47 11.85 18.75
C ASP A 165 -4.85 13.25 18.90
N ASN A 166 -4.52 13.90 17.78
CA ASN A 166 -3.77 15.15 17.76
C ASN A 166 -4.52 16.23 16.98
N ILE A 167 -4.48 17.46 17.47
CA ILE A 167 -4.98 18.65 16.78
C ILE A 167 -3.82 19.62 16.57
N LEU A 168 -3.69 20.11 15.34
CA LEU A 168 -2.81 21.21 14.98
C LEU A 168 -3.66 22.34 14.40
N MET A 169 -3.49 23.55 14.93
CA MET A 169 -4.20 24.75 14.46
C MET A 169 -3.20 25.77 13.94
N GLU A 170 -3.43 26.26 12.73
CA GLU A 170 -2.75 27.42 12.17
C GLU A 170 -3.59 28.68 12.39
N GLU A 171 -2.96 29.86 12.39
CA GLU A 171 -3.64 31.17 12.50
C GLU A 171 -4.52 31.34 13.76
N SER A 172 -4.22 30.63 14.85
CA SER A 172 -5.06 30.58 16.05
C SER A 172 -5.38 31.94 16.68
N ALA A 173 -4.52 32.94 16.50
CA ALA A 173 -4.76 34.32 16.94
C ALA A 173 -5.90 35.03 16.20
N GLN A 174 -6.34 34.53 15.05
CA GLN A 174 -7.41 35.10 14.22
C GLN A 174 -8.74 34.36 14.38
N ILE A 175 -8.79 33.31 15.21
CA ILE A 175 -9.95 32.43 15.37
C ILE A 175 -10.70 32.82 16.64
N LEU A 176 -12.03 32.87 16.56
CA LEU A 176 -12.87 33.16 17.72
C LEU A 176 -12.72 32.05 18.78
N GLU A 177 -12.77 32.39 20.07
CA GLU A 177 -12.64 31.41 21.16
C GLU A 177 -13.60 30.21 21.01
N ILE A 178 -14.85 30.48 20.63
CA ILE A 178 -15.85 29.44 20.40
C ILE A 178 -15.49 28.53 19.21
N GLU A 179 -14.90 29.09 18.16
CA GLU A 179 -14.47 28.35 16.97
C GLU A 179 -13.18 27.55 17.23
N THR A 180 -12.36 27.97 18.19
CA THR A 180 -11.20 27.21 18.69
C THR A 180 -11.65 26.04 19.57
N PHE A 181 -12.76 26.18 20.30
CA PHE A 181 -13.27 25.13 21.17
C PHE A 181 -13.95 23.97 20.41
N ILE A 182 -14.68 24.27 19.32
CA ILE A 182 -15.45 23.26 18.58
C ILE A 182 -14.59 22.09 18.04
N PRO A 183 -13.42 22.33 17.40
CA PRO A 183 -12.54 21.27 16.92
C PRO A 183 -12.11 20.27 18.00
N LEU A 184 -12.08 20.69 19.28
CA LEU A 184 -11.74 19.81 20.41
C LEU A 184 -12.85 18.79 20.72
N LEU A 185 -14.07 19.00 20.20
CA LEU A 185 -15.27 18.22 20.49
C LEU A 185 -15.88 17.56 19.24
N LEU A 186 -15.05 17.24 18.25
CA LEU A 186 -15.47 16.56 17.01
C LEU A 186 -15.56 15.02 17.16
N GLN A 187 -15.26 14.49 18.34
CA GLN A 187 -15.35 13.06 18.65
C GLN A 187 -16.13 12.81 19.95
N ASN A 188 -16.72 11.62 20.07
CA ASN A 188 -17.37 11.20 21.32
C ASN A 188 -16.32 10.85 22.38
N PRO A 189 -16.61 11.05 23.68
CA PRO A 189 -15.78 10.53 24.77
C PRO A 189 -15.59 9.02 24.62
N GLN A 190 -14.40 8.53 24.97
CA GLN A 190 -14.14 7.09 25.10
C GLN A 190 -14.64 6.58 26.45
#